data_AF-A0AAD7LJ59-F1
#
_entry.id   AF-A0AAD7LJ59-F1
#
_cell.length_a   1.000
_cell.length_b   1.000
_cell.length_c   1.000
_cell.angle_alpha   90.00
_cell.angle_beta   90.00
_cell.angle_gamma   90.00
#
_symmetry.space_group_name_H-M   'P 1'
#
loop_
_entity.id
_entity.type
_entity.pdbx_description
1 polymer ?
#
loop_
_entity_poly.entity_id
_entity_poly.type
_entity_poly.pdbx_seq_one_letter_code
_entity_poly.pdbx_strand_id
1 'polypeptide(L)'
;MAMATASAVISRPSSMVLLTRQKAKWVFSPQASSSYSSSSSSTTRKLVLYSKPGCCLCDGLKEKLQAAFLLSGPDSLHDVDLQIRDITSNPEWERAYQYEIPVLAKVRSDGAEIKRQYY
;
A
#
# COMPACT_ATOMS: atom_id res chain seq x y z
N MET A 1 24.39 26.20 -58.29
CA MET A 1 24.09 24.84 -58.74
C MET A 1 25.39 24.16 -59.11
N ALA A 2 25.87 23.23 -58.29
CA ALA A 2 26.86 22.23 -58.69
C ALA A 2 26.77 21.07 -57.70
N MET A 3 26.18 19.97 -58.17
CA MET A 3 26.18 18.68 -57.49
C MET A 3 27.47 17.95 -57.86
N ALA A 4 28.15 17.32 -56.90
CA ALA A 4 29.19 16.35 -57.20
C ALA A 4 29.06 15.16 -56.24
N THR A 5 28.54 14.08 -56.80
CA THR A 5 28.48 12.73 -56.25
C THR A 5 29.84 12.05 -56.39
N ALA A 6 30.32 11.38 -55.34
CA ALA A 6 31.31 10.32 -55.48
C ALA A 6 31.08 9.25 -54.40
N SER A 7 31.04 7.99 -54.86
CA SER A 7 30.80 6.78 -54.07
C SER A 7 32.06 5.90 -54.06
N ALA A 8 32.03 4.88 -53.17
CA ALA A 8 32.82 3.64 -53.15
C ALA A 8 34.15 3.67 -52.36
N VAL A 9 34.64 2.65 -51.63
CA VAL A 9 34.18 1.32 -51.16
C VAL A 9 35.22 0.77 -50.13
N ILE A 10 34.75 -0.05 -49.16
CA ILE A 10 35.36 -1.30 -48.60
C ILE A 10 36.75 -1.19 -47.89
N SER A 11 36.93 -1.57 -46.61
CA SER A 11 36.99 -2.97 -46.13
C SER A 11 37.12 -3.13 -44.59
N ARG A 12 36.61 -4.30 -44.16
CA ARG A 12 36.61 -5.07 -42.87
C ARG A 12 37.95 -5.15 -42.10
N PRO A 13 38.07 -5.80 -40.91
CA PRO A 13 37.10 -6.65 -40.16
C PRO A 13 37.03 -6.35 -38.64
N SER A 14 36.13 -7.00 -37.90
CA SER A 14 36.49 -7.73 -36.66
C SER A 14 35.32 -8.49 -36.07
N SER A 15 35.59 -9.77 -35.80
CA SER A 15 35.02 -10.59 -34.72
C SER A 15 33.55 -11.02 -34.80
N MET A 16 33.40 -12.18 -35.44
CA MET A 16 32.36 -13.16 -35.14
C MET A 16 32.55 -13.73 -33.73
N VAL A 17 31.57 -13.53 -32.84
CA VAL A 17 31.42 -14.35 -31.63
C VAL A 17 30.05 -15.02 -31.71
N LEU A 18 30.10 -16.31 -32.06
CA LEU A 18 28.97 -17.23 -32.04
C LEU A 18 28.64 -17.56 -30.58
N LEU A 19 27.66 -16.88 -29.98
CA LEU A 19 27.08 -17.34 -28.72
C LEU A 19 25.97 -18.35 -29.02
N THR A 20 26.34 -19.58 -28.73
CA THR A 20 25.57 -20.80 -28.80
C THR A 20 24.26 -20.72 -28.00
N ARG A 21 23.19 -20.95 -28.74
CA ARG A 21 21.89 -21.50 -28.33
C ARG A 21 21.96 -22.40 -27.09
N GLN A 22 21.31 -22.00 -26.00
CA GLN A 22 20.80 -22.94 -25.00
C GLN A 22 19.29 -22.73 -24.82
N LYS A 23 18.51 -23.55 -25.54
CA LYS A 23 17.07 -23.73 -25.31
C LYS A 23 16.89 -24.44 -23.97
N ALA A 24 16.44 -23.72 -22.95
CA ALA A 24 15.86 -24.36 -21.77
C ALA A 24 14.54 -25.04 -22.20
N LYS A 25 14.52 -26.38 -22.15
CA LYS A 25 13.32 -27.20 -22.33
C LYS A 25 12.43 -27.00 -21.10
N TRP A 26 11.44 -26.10 -21.20
CA TRP A 26 10.34 -26.08 -20.25
C TRP A 26 9.39 -27.23 -20.58
N VAL A 27 9.36 -28.21 -19.69
CA VAL A 27 8.43 -29.34 -19.71
C VAL A 27 7.06 -28.80 -19.30
N PHE A 28 6.10 -28.88 -20.21
CA PHE A 28 4.68 -28.63 -19.93
C PHE A 28 4.21 -29.62 -18.87
N SER A 29 3.91 -29.11 -17.67
CA SER A 29 3.15 -29.84 -16.65
C SER A 29 1.66 -29.59 -16.89
N PRO A 30 0.79 -30.62 -16.90
CA PRO A 30 -0.62 -30.44 -17.18
C PRO A 30 -1.36 -29.83 -15.99
N GLN A 31 -2.38 -29.06 -16.35
CA GLN A 31 -3.35 -28.32 -15.54
C GLN A 31 -3.97 -29.18 -14.43
N ALA A 32 -3.62 -28.89 -13.18
CA ALA A 32 -4.47 -29.18 -12.04
C ALA A 32 -5.29 -27.92 -11.75
N SER A 33 -6.60 -28.02 -11.93
CA SER A 33 -7.56 -26.98 -11.61
C SER A 33 -7.49 -26.68 -10.12
N SER A 34 -6.69 -25.69 -9.73
CA SER A 34 -6.83 -25.06 -8.43
C SER A 34 -8.15 -24.30 -8.48
N SER A 35 -9.17 -24.89 -7.87
CA SER A 35 -10.35 -24.17 -7.42
C SER A 35 -9.83 -22.98 -6.62
N TYR A 36 -9.74 -21.82 -7.26
CA TYR A 36 -9.58 -20.59 -6.53
C TYR A 36 -10.89 -20.47 -5.76
N SER A 37 -10.89 -20.93 -4.52
CA SER A 37 -11.94 -20.57 -3.59
C SER A 37 -11.77 -19.07 -3.41
N SER A 38 -12.42 -18.29 -4.27
CA SER A 38 -12.70 -16.88 -4.05
C SER A 38 -13.65 -16.79 -2.87
N SER A 39 -13.15 -17.12 -1.68
CA SER A 39 -13.76 -16.68 -0.46
C SER A 39 -13.48 -15.18 -0.43
N SER A 40 -14.42 -14.40 -0.95
CA SER A 40 -14.41 -12.95 -0.84
C SER A 40 -14.62 -12.59 0.63
N SER A 41 -13.61 -12.83 1.45
CA SER A 41 -13.56 -12.31 2.81
C SER A 41 -13.35 -10.80 2.66
N SER A 42 -14.43 -10.03 2.79
CA SER A 42 -14.35 -8.58 2.95
C SER A 42 -13.49 -8.30 4.18
N THR A 43 -12.22 -7.98 3.95
CA THR A 43 -11.27 -7.69 5.04
C THR A 43 -11.52 -6.27 5.52
N THR A 44 -12.46 -6.12 6.46
CA THR A 44 -12.75 -4.83 7.07
C THR A 44 -11.50 -4.26 7.71
N ARG A 45 -11.09 -3.08 7.27
CA ARG A 45 -9.89 -2.40 7.77
C ARG A 45 -10.24 -1.73 9.09
N LYS A 46 -9.43 -1.89 10.12
CA LYS A 46 -9.71 -1.30 11.44
C LYS A 46 -8.85 -0.07 11.68
N LEU A 47 -9.48 1.02 12.10
CA LEU A 47 -8.83 2.28 12.45
C LEU A 47 -9.17 2.61 13.91
N VAL A 48 -8.16 2.93 14.71
CA VAL A 48 -8.33 3.27 16.12
C VAL A 48 -7.98 4.74 16.33
N LEU A 49 -8.90 5.50 16.91
CA LEU A 49 -8.68 6.86 17.39
C LEU A 49 -8.54 6.82 18.92
N TYR A 50 -7.33 7.14 19.40
CA TYR A 50 -7.07 7.35 20.82
C TYR A 50 -7.47 8.78 21.20
N SER A 51 -8.37 8.90 22.17
CA SER A 51 -8.96 10.17 22.63
C SER A 51 -8.98 10.26 24.15
N LYS A 52 -9.32 11.44 24.70
CA LYS A 52 -9.54 11.68 26.13
C LYS A 52 -10.76 12.59 26.33
N PRO A 53 -11.58 12.41 27.38
CA PRO A 53 -12.66 13.35 27.70
C PRO A 53 -12.14 14.78 27.89
N GLY A 54 -12.87 15.77 27.36
CA GLY A 54 -12.50 17.18 27.42
C GLY A 54 -11.47 17.64 26.37
N CYS A 55 -11.12 16.78 25.40
CA CYS A 55 -10.20 17.10 24.32
C CYS A 55 -10.95 17.63 23.08
N CYS A 56 -10.96 18.96 22.88
CA CYS A 56 -11.61 19.58 21.73
C CYS A 56 -11.02 19.17 20.37
N LEU A 57 -9.70 18.89 20.33
CA LEU A 57 -9.02 18.42 19.11
C LEU A 57 -9.51 17.02 18.69
N CYS A 58 -9.86 16.18 19.66
CA CYS A 58 -10.33 14.82 19.44
C CYS A 58 -11.72 14.82 18.82
N ASP A 59 -12.63 15.67 19.34
CA ASP A 59 -13.99 15.81 18.82
C ASP A 59 -13.99 16.32 17.38
N GLY A 60 -13.21 17.38 17.10
CA GLY A 60 -13.08 17.90 15.73
C GLY A 60 -12.49 16.89 14.75
N LEU A 61 -11.54 16.06 15.18
CA LEU A 61 -11.00 15.00 14.32
C LEU A 61 -12.02 13.88 14.08
N LYS A 62 -12.76 13.48 15.12
CA LYS A 62 -13.82 12.47 15.03
C LYS A 62 -14.91 12.89 14.04
N GLU A 63 -15.38 14.13 14.11
CA GLU A 63 -16.38 14.66 13.17
C GLU A 63 -15.88 14.61 11.72
N LYS A 64 -14.63 15.00 11.48
CA LYS A 64 -14.02 14.94 10.15
C LYS A 64 -13.89 13.53 9.60
N LEU A 65 -13.54 12.55 10.46
CA LEU A 65 -13.50 11.15 10.07
C LEU A 65 -14.89 10.63 9.72
N GLN A 66 -15.90 10.97 10.53
CA GLN A 66 -17.29 10.61 10.25
C GLN A 66 -17.78 11.19 8.92
N ALA A 67 -17.50 12.47 8.66
CA ALA A 67 -17.82 13.09 7.38
C ALA A 67 -17.11 12.36 6.22
N ALA A 68 -15.84 11.99 6.38
CA ALA A 68 -15.08 11.27 5.37
C ALA A 68 -15.66 9.87 5.08
N PHE A 69 -16.18 9.16 6.10
CA PHE A 69 -16.87 7.87 5.89
C PHE A 69 -18.18 8.01 5.10
N LEU A 70 -18.81 9.19 5.07
CA LEU A 70 -20.02 9.42 4.28
C LEU A 70 -19.72 9.75 2.81
N LEU A 71 -18.49 10.15 2.49
CA LEU A 71 -18.11 10.49 1.13
C LEU A 71 -17.94 9.23 0.27
N SER A 72 -18.68 9.18 -0.84
CA SER A 72 -18.58 8.10 -1.84
C SER A 72 -17.54 8.46 -2.92
N GLY A 73 -16.56 7.60 -3.14
CA GLY A 73 -15.44 7.79 -4.05
C GLY A 73 -14.55 6.54 -4.15
N PRO A 74 -13.56 6.53 -5.06
CA PRO A 74 -12.65 5.38 -5.23
C PRO A 74 -11.79 5.10 -3.97
N ASP A 75 -11.57 6.10 -3.13
CA ASP A 75 -10.90 6.00 -1.83
C ASP A 75 -11.88 5.98 -0.65
N SER A 76 -13.16 5.64 -0.90
CA SER A 76 -14.16 5.56 0.16
C SER A 76 -13.71 4.65 1.29
N LEU A 77 -13.87 5.16 2.51
CA LEU A 77 -13.52 4.44 3.73
C LEU A 77 -14.69 3.62 4.27
N HIS A 78 -15.64 3.22 3.42
CA HIS A 78 -16.88 2.50 3.79
C HIS A 78 -16.63 1.12 4.38
N ASP A 79 -15.48 0.53 4.06
CA ASP A 79 -15.01 -0.77 4.57
C ASP A 79 -14.11 -0.61 5.83
N VAL A 80 -14.01 0.61 6.38
CA VAL A 80 -13.21 0.89 7.58
C VAL A 80 -14.09 0.96 8.82
N ASP A 81 -13.73 0.17 9.83
CA ASP A 81 -14.31 0.23 11.18
C ASP A 81 -13.50 1.20 12.05
N LEU A 82 -14.11 2.33 12.45
CA LEU A 82 -13.49 3.30 13.36
C LEU A 82 -13.84 2.97 14.82
N GLN A 83 -12.81 2.66 15.60
CA GLN A 83 -12.91 2.44 17.04
C GLN A 83 -12.34 3.64 17.80
N ILE A 84 -13.08 4.13 18.78
CA ILE A 84 -12.62 5.22 19.66
C ILE A 84 -12.22 4.60 20.99
N ARG A 85 -10.98 4.85 21.42
CA ARG A 85 -10.44 4.35 22.69
C ARG A 85 -10.07 5.52 23.59
N ASP A 86 -10.68 5.57 24.76
CA ASP A 86 -10.32 6.53 25.79
C ASP A 86 -9.00 6.11 26.45
N ILE A 87 -7.98 6.95 26.35
CA ILE A 87 -6.68 6.68 26.95
C ILE A 87 -6.72 6.68 28.47
N THR A 88 -7.67 7.37 29.11
CA THR A 88 -7.79 7.41 30.58
C THR A 88 -8.29 6.08 31.14
N SER A 89 -8.86 5.22 30.29
CA SER A 89 -9.31 3.88 30.68
C SER A 89 -8.16 2.89 30.87
N ASN A 90 -6.98 3.16 30.31
CA ASN A 90 -5.82 2.27 30.41
C ASN A 90 -4.53 3.09 30.65
N PRO A 91 -3.85 2.89 31.79
CA PRO A 91 -2.66 3.68 32.15
C PRO A 91 -1.50 3.52 31.14
N GLU A 92 -1.43 2.42 30.39
CA GLU A 92 -0.43 2.27 29.33
C GLU A 92 -0.72 3.19 28.14
N TRP A 93 -1.99 3.35 27.77
CA TRP A 93 -2.40 4.27 26.71
C TRP A 93 -2.27 5.73 27.15
N GLU A 94 -2.62 6.04 28.40
CA GLU A 94 -2.42 7.38 28.94
C GLU A 94 -0.94 7.76 28.91
N ARG A 95 -0.05 6.92 29.46
CA ARG A 95 1.39 7.19 29.43
C ARG A 95 1.94 7.35 28.01
N ALA A 96 1.46 6.55 27.06
CA ALA A 96 1.93 6.59 25.69
C ALA A 96 1.44 7.82 24.89
N TYR A 97 0.21 8.29 25.13
CA TYR A 97 -0.44 9.26 24.23
C TYR A 97 -0.93 10.55 24.91
N GLN A 98 -0.88 10.68 26.23
CA GLN A 98 -1.46 11.83 26.96
C GLN A 98 -1.01 13.21 26.46
N TYR A 99 0.17 13.31 25.84
CA TYR A 99 0.73 14.57 25.32
C TYR A 99 0.61 14.72 23.80
N GLU A 100 0.24 13.64 23.08
CA GLU A 100 0.19 13.61 21.61
C GLU A 100 -1.24 13.43 21.06
N ILE A 101 -2.23 13.28 21.93
CA ILE A 101 -3.63 13.09 21.53
C ILE A 101 -4.15 14.30 20.75
N PRO A 102 -4.91 14.07 19.66
CA PRO A 102 -5.43 12.78 19.18
C PRO A 102 -4.44 11.95 18.34
N VAL A 103 -4.45 10.62 18.54
CA VAL A 103 -3.61 9.67 17.78
C VAL A 103 -4.44 8.69 16.98
N LEU A 104 -4.16 8.58 15.68
CA LEU A 104 -4.77 7.59 14.78
C LEU A 104 -3.82 6.42 14.52
N ALA A 105 -4.32 5.20 14.70
CA ALA A 105 -3.58 3.97 14.44
C ALA A 105 -4.36 3.08 13.47
N LYS A 106 -3.67 2.58 12.44
CA LYS A 106 -4.22 1.56 11.54
C LYS A 106 -3.93 0.19 12.13
N VAL A 107 -4.95 -0.63 12.33
CA VAL A 107 -4.77 -2.03 12.74
C VAL A 107 -4.67 -2.87 11.47
N ARG A 108 -3.59 -3.65 11.39
CA ARG A 108 -3.37 -4.64 10.34
C ARG A 108 -4.28 -5.86 10.55
N SER A 109 -4.40 -6.70 9.54
CA SER A 109 -5.12 -7.98 9.64
C SER A 109 -4.51 -8.95 10.65
N ASP A 110 -3.22 -8.79 10.98
CA ASP A 110 -2.49 -9.56 12.01
C ASP A 110 -2.70 -9.02 13.44
N GLY A 111 -3.48 -7.96 13.61
CA GLY A 111 -3.75 -7.33 14.90
C GLY A 111 -2.71 -6.29 15.35
N ALA A 112 -1.62 -6.11 14.62
CA ALA A 112 -0.61 -5.10 14.95
C ALA A 112 -1.10 -3.68 14.60
N GLU A 113 -0.79 -2.72 15.46
CA GLU A 113 -1.13 -1.31 15.27
C GLU A 113 0.04 -0.55 14.63
N ILE A 114 -0.18 -0.01 13.43
CA ILE A 114 0.75 0.92 12.78
C ILE A 114 0.31 2.34 13.09
N LYS A 115 1.23 3.10 13.70
CA LYS A 115 1.13 4.55 13.87
C LYS A 115 2.14 5.22 12.93
N ARG A 116 1.82 6.40 12.39
CA ARG A 116 2.84 7.19 11.70
C ARG A 116 3.82 7.72 12.75
N GLN A 117 5.02 7.15 12.79
CA GLN A 117 6.15 7.79 13.46
C GLN A 117 6.70 8.84 12.50
N TYR A 118 6.64 10.11 12.90
CA TYR A 118 7.38 11.18 12.23
C TYR A 118 8.82 11.11 12.74
N TYR A 119 9.75 10.73 11.86
CA TYR A 119 11.19 10.89 12.02
C TYR A 119 11.67 11.92 11.00
#